data_AF-A0A3B9DBK3-F1
#
_entry.id   AF-A0A3B9DBK3-F1
#
_cell.length_a   1.000
_cell.length_b   1.000
_cell.length_c   1.000
_cell.angle_alpha   90.00
_cell.angle_beta   90.00
_cell.angle_gamma   90.00
#
_symmetry.space_group_name_H-M   'P 1'
#
loop_
_entity.id
_entity.type
_entity.pdbx_description
1 polymer ?
#
loop_
_entity_poly.entity_id
_entity_poly.type
_entity_poly.pdbx_seq_one_letter_code
_entity_poly.pdbx_strand_id
1 'polypeptide(L)'
;QFSMAQDNASAIKEVADIVASMNHFPSDADKARLMAISDDDSLFDGIRAMATAVSNIAHAANADGKAAMASLQAMDQIPDRPKALAGIIANFNHMASADAKATLAELFP
;
A
#
# COMPACT_ATOMS: atom_id res chain seq x y z
N GLN A 1 -15.91 17.27 1.89
CA GLN A 1 -15.34 16.44 0.81
C GLN A 1 -13.83 16.64 0.67
N PHE A 2 -13.27 17.84 0.88
CA PHE A 2 -11.82 18.07 0.94
C PHE A 2 -11.07 17.21 1.98
N SER A 3 -11.68 16.98 3.16
CA SER A 3 -11.10 16.08 4.18
C SER A 3 -10.88 14.68 3.63
N MET A 4 -11.89 14.02 3.07
CA MET A 4 -11.77 12.64 2.58
C MET A 4 -10.68 12.48 1.51
N ALA A 5 -10.51 13.46 0.62
CA ALA A 5 -9.42 13.41 -0.36
C ALA A 5 -8.04 13.53 0.30
N GLN A 6 -7.91 14.38 1.32
CA GLN A 6 -6.70 14.53 2.12
C GLN A 6 -6.43 13.30 3.00
N ASP A 7 -7.45 12.71 3.59
CA ASP A 7 -7.39 11.51 4.43
C ASP A 7 -6.91 10.32 3.58
N ASN A 8 -7.49 10.15 2.38
CA ASN A 8 -7.03 9.17 1.40
C ASN A 8 -5.57 9.42 0.97
N ALA A 9 -5.19 10.67 0.71
CA ALA A 9 -3.82 11.02 0.31
C ALA A 9 -2.79 10.74 1.43
N SER A 10 -3.18 10.97 2.68
CA SER A 10 -2.33 10.74 3.85
C SER A 10 -2.17 9.24 4.10
N ALA A 11 -3.28 8.48 4.07
CA ALA A 11 -3.28 7.04 4.28
C ALA A 11 -2.48 6.30 3.21
N ILE A 12 -2.64 6.65 1.92
CA ILE A 12 -1.88 5.99 0.86
C ILE A 12 -0.39 6.30 0.93
N LYS A 13 -0.01 7.51 1.36
CA LYS A 13 1.39 7.86 1.61
C LYS A 13 1.96 7.03 2.76
N GLU A 14 1.21 6.86 3.85
CA GLU A 14 1.67 6.07 4.99
C GLU A 14 1.91 4.60 4.60
N VAL A 15 1.03 4.01 3.79
CA VAL A 15 1.26 2.66 3.23
C VAL A 15 2.53 2.63 2.37
N ALA A 16 2.75 3.63 1.51
CA ALA A 16 3.95 3.73 0.68
C ALA A 16 5.24 3.85 1.50
N ASP A 17 5.25 4.68 2.55
CA ASP A 17 6.40 4.88 3.44
C ASP A 17 6.77 3.58 4.18
N ILE A 18 5.76 2.84 4.64
CA ILE A 18 5.97 1.52 5.27
C ILE A 18 6.56 0.54 4.26
N VAL A 19 5.99 0.42 3.05
CA VAL A 19 6.51 -0.48 2.01
C VAL A 19 7.97 -0.14 1.63
N ALA A 20 8.32 1.15 1.56
CA ALA A 20 9.67 1.60 1.22
C ALA A 20 10.70 1.31 2.33
N SER A 21 10.29 1.38 3.60
CA SER A 21 11.17 1.19 4.77
C SER A 21 11.22 -0.25 5.27
N MET A 22 10.22 -1.07 4.91
CA MET A 22 10.09 -2.45 5.35
C MET A 22 11.25 -3.33 4.89
N ASN A 23 11.83 -4.04 5.85
CA ASN A 23 12.78 -5.12 5.63
C ASN A 23 12.17 -6.41 6.18
N HIS A 24 11.93 -7.37 5.29
CA HIS A 24 11.31 -8.68 5.53
C HIS A 24 9.79 -8.63 5.76
N PHE A 25 9.34 -8.03 6.86
CA PHE A 25 7.93 -7.92 7.26
C PHE A 25 7.71 -6.62 8.04
N PRO A 26 6.46 -6.14 8.16
CA PRO A 26 6.21 -4.86 8.84
C PRO A 26 6.47 -5.01 10.34
N SER A 27 7.08 -3.98 10.94
CA SER A 27 7.27 -3.93 12.40
C SER A 27 5.90 -3.92 13.11
N ASP A 28 5.87 -4.20 14.42
CA ASP A 28 4.61 -4.17 15.18
C ASP A 28 3.94 -2.79 15.14
N ALA A 29 4.74 -1.71 15.14
CA ALA A 29 4.25 -0.35 15.01
C ALA A 29 3.64 -0.09 13.62
N ASP A 30 4.30 -0.57 12.56
CA ASP A 30 3.79 -0.45 11.20
C ASP A 30 2.54 -1.30 10.99
N LYS A 31 2.49 -2.50 11.55
CA LYS A 31 1.28 -3.35 11.55
C LYS A 31 0.11 -2.65 12.21
N ALA A 32 0.31 -2.02 13.37
CA ALA A 32 -0.76 -1.28 14.04
C ALA A 32 -1.30 -0.12 13.19
N ARG A 33 -0.42 0.61 12.49
CA ARG A 33 -0.80 1.68 11.54
C ARG A 33 -1.57 1.13 10.33
N LEU A 34 -1.08 0.04 9.74
CA LEU A 34 -1.74 -0.63 8.61
C LEU A 34 -3.11 -1.17 9.02
N MET A 35 -3.25 -1.70 10.23
CA MET A 35 -4.54 -2.14 10.76
C MET A 35 -5.51 -0.96 10.95
N ALA A 36 -5.04 0.16 11.50
CA ALA A 36 -5.85 1.37 11.62
C ALA A 36 -6.35 1.87 10.26
N ILE A 37 -5.50 1.82 9.22
CA ILE A 37 -5.88 2.16 7.84
C ILE A 37 -6.87 1.14 7.27
N SER A 38 -6.67 -0.17 7.50
CA SER A 38 -7.57 -1.19 6.96
C SER A 38 -8.96 -1.16 7.57
N ASP A 39 -9.07 -0.72 8.83
CA ASP A 39 -10.31 -0.68 9.59
C ASP A 39 -11.07 0.66 9.46
N ASP A 40 -10.50 1.65 8.77
CA ASP A 40 -11.13 2.96 8.56
C ASP A 40 -12.04 2.96 7.33
N ASP A 41 -13.32 2.66 7.55
CA ASP A 41 -14.37 2.64 6.51
C ASP A 41 -14.61 3.99 5.81
N SER A 42 -14.01 5.09 6.29
CA SER A 42 -14.08 6.39 5.60
C SER A 42 -13.09 6.50 4.43
N LEU A 43 -12.06 5.64 4.40
CA LEU A 43 -11.06 5.57 3.34
C LEU A 43 -11.57 4.80 2.13
N PHE A 44 -10.98 5.08 0.97
CA PHE A 44 -11.24 4.30 -0.25
C PHE A 44 -10.85 2.82 -0.05
N ASP A 45 -11.72 1.92 -0.49
CA ASP A 45 -11.55 0.46 -0.37
C ASP A 45 -10.19 -0.04 -0.86
N GLY A 46 -9.65 0.54 -1.93
CA GLY A 46 -8.33 0.15 -2.44
C GLY A 46 -7.17 0.49 -1.52
N ILE A 47 -7.26 1.58 -0.75
CA ILE A 47 -6.25 1.93 0.25
C ILE A 47 -6.29 0.93 1.40
N ARG A 48 -7.50 0.59 1.87
CA ARG A 48 -7.70 -0.43 2.92
C ARG A 48 -7.16 -1.78 2.47
N ALA A 49 -7.44 -2.18 1.23
CA ALA A 49 -6.92 -3.41 0.63
C ALA A 49 -5.39 -3.43 0.52
N MET A 50 -4.75 -2.29 0.17
CA MET A 50 -3.29 -2.19 0.19
C MET A 50 -2.74 -2.37 1.61
N ALA A 51 -3.35 -1.73 2.61
CA ALA A 51 -2.92 -1.83 4.00
C ALA A 51 -3.04 -3.27 4.53
N THR A 52 -4.16 -3.95 4.24
CA THR A 52 -4.36 -5.38 4.54
C THR A 52 -3.34 -6.27 3.84
N ALA A 53 -3.01 -6.00 2.57
CA ALA A 53 -2.02 -6.79 1.86
C ALA A 53 -0.63 -6.65 2.51
N VAL A 54 -0.22 -5.42 2.85
CA VAL A 54 1.09 -5.14 3.46
C VAL A 54 1.18 -5.70 4.87
N SER A 55 0.13 -5.60 5.69
CA SER A 55 0.15 -6.11 7.07
C SER A 55 0.32 -7.63 7.15
N ASN A 56 -0.12 -8.33 6.10
CA ASN A 56 0.00 -9.78 5.95
C ASN A 56 1.31 -10.25 5.29
N ILE A 57 2.20 -9.33 4.87
CA ILE A 57 3.50 -9.71 4.30
C ILE A 57 4.39 -10.32 5.38
N ALA A 58 4.81 -11.56 5.16
CA ALA A 58 5.87 -12.21 5.95
C ALA A 58 7.20 -12.27 5.18
N HIS A 59 7.14 -12.55 3.88
CA HIS A 59 8.28 -12.56 2.96
C HIS A 59 7.90 -11.89 1.65
N ALA A 60 6.71 -12.18 1.15
CA ALA A 60 6.11 -11.60 -0.04
C ALA A 60 4.61 -11.40 0.20
N ALA A 61 3.94 -10.66 -0.70
CA ALA A 61 2.48 -10.64 -0.74
C ALA A 61 1.94 -12.07 -0.93
N ASN A 62 0.93 -12.44 -0.14
CA ASN A 62 0.23 -13.72 -0.28
C ASN A 62 -0.69 -13.72 -1.51
N ALA A 63 -1.35 -14.86 -1.78
CA ALA A 63 -2.21 -15.01 -2.96
C ALA A 63 -3.35 -13.97 -3.01
N ASP A 64 -4.03 -13.77 -1.88
CA ASP A 64 -5.15 -12.83 -1.78
C ASP A 64 -4.70 -11.38 -1.97
N GLY A 65 -3.59 -10.99 -1.33
CA GLY A 65 -2.98 -9.67 -1.49
C GLY A 65 -2.57 -9.43 -2.95
N LYS A 66 -1.95 -10.41 -3.62
CA LYS A 66 -1.59 -10.30 -5.04
C LYS A 66 -2.83 -10.14 -5.93
N ALA A 67 -3.88 -10.93 -5.69
CA ALA A 67 -5.12 -10.83 -6.45
C ALA A 67 -5.81 -9.47 -6.25
N ALA A 68 -5.85 -8.95 -5.02
CA ALA A 68 -6.37 -7.63 -4.72
C ALA A 68 -5.57 -6.53 -5.43
N MET A 69 -4.23 -6.59 -5.37
CA MET A 69 -3.37 -5.60 -6.05
C MET A 69 -3.53 -5.64 -7.58
N ALA A 70 -3.62 -6.83 -8.17
CA ALA A 70 -3.88 -6.98 -9.60
C ALA A 70 -5.25 -6.38 -9.99
N SER A 71 -6.26 -6.57 -9.14
CA SER A 71 -7.59 -6.01 -9.35
C SER A 71 -7.56 -4.49 -9.32
N LEU A 72 -6.85 -3.89 -8.35
CA LEU A 72 -6.64 -2.43 -8.29
C LEU A 72 -5.93 -1.90 -9.53
N GLN A 73 -4.84 -2.55 -9.96
CA GLN A 73 -4.11 -2.14 -11.16
C GLN A 73 -4.99 -2.13 -12.42
N ALA A 74 -5.96 -3.04 -12.51
CA ALA A 74 -6.90 -3.14 -13.63
C ALA A 74 -8.08 -2.15 -13.57
N MET A 75 -8.27 -1.40 -12.47
CA MET A 75 -9.37 -0.44 -12.37
C MET A 75 -9.09 0.84 -13.14
N ASP A 76 -9.86 1.14 -14.18
CA ASP A 76 -9.70 2.38 -14.96
C ASP A 76 -9.91 3.65 -14.12
N GLN A 77 -10.79 3.57 -13.12
CA GLN A 77 -11.22 4.69 -12.29
C GLN A 77 -10.24 5.10 -11.17
N ILE A 78 -9.18 4.32 -10.91
CA ILE A 78 -8.19 4.69 -9.89
C ILE A 78 -6.98 5.42 -10.52
N PRO A 79 -6.45 6.49 -9.89
CA PRO A 79 -5.28 7.20 -10.41
C PRO A 79 -4.03 6.31 -10.50
N ASP A 80 -3.07 6.73 -11.33
CA ASP A 80 -1.84 5.96 -11.58
C ASP A 80 -0.98 5.75 -10.33
N ARG A 81 -0.96 6.73 -9.42
CA ARG A 81 -0.19 6.68 -8.17
C ARG A 81 -0.58 5.47 -7.29
N PRO A 82 -1.87 5.27 -6.94
CA PRO A 82 -2.35 4.04 -6.33
C PRO A 82 -2.04 2.75 -7.12
N LYS A 83 -2.13 2.76 -8.46
CA LYS A 83 -1.80 1.59 -9.29
C LYS A 83 -0.33 1.20 -9.17
N ALA A 84 0.57 2.18 -9.17
CA ALA A 84 1.99 1.97 -9.00
C ALA A 84 2.30 1.34 -7.63
N LEU A 85 1.72 1.87 -6.55
CA LEU A 85 1.86 1.28 -5.21
C LEU A 85 1.34 -0.16 -5.16
N ALA A 86 0.16 -0.44 -5.74
CA ALA A 86 -0.38 -1.80 -5.83
C ALA A 86 0.59 -2.75 -6.55
N GLY A 87 1.16 -2.33 -7.67
CA GLY A 87 2.16 -3.11 -8.41
C GLY A 87 3.42 -3.41 -7.58
N ILE A 88 3.88 -2.45 -6.77
CA ILE A 88 5.03 -2.64 -5.89
C ILE A 88 4.70 -3.62 -4.77
N ILE A 89 3.53 -3.50 -4.14
CA ILE A 89 3.07 -4.44 -3.09
C ILE A 89 2.95 -5.86 -3.65
N ALA A 90 2.36 -6.02 -4.84
CA ALA A 90 2.20 -7.34 -5.48
C ALA A 90 3.54 -8.04 -5.76
N ASN A 91 4.58 -7.26 -6.05
CA ASN A 91 5.92 -7.74 -6.36
C ASN A 91 6.89 -7.68 -5.18
N PHE A 92 6.42 -7.29 -3.98
CA PHE A 92 7.26 -7.25 -2.80
C PHE A 92 7.82 -8.65 -2.50
N ASN A 93 9.13 -8.73 -2.32
CA ASN A 93 9.83 -9.97 -1.97
C ASN A 93 11.07 -9.65 -1.11
N HIS A 94 10.99 -10.00 0.17
CA HIS A 94 11.86 -9.57 1.27
C HIS A 94 11.92 -8.06 1.49
N MET A 95 12.18 -7.26 0.46
CA MET A 95 12.15 -5.81 0.52
C MET A 95 11.72 -5.24 -0.83
N ALA A 96 11.27 -3.98 -0.84
CA ALA A 96 11.10 -3.24 -2.09
C ALA A 96 12.46 -3.10 -2.80
N SER A 97 12.47 -3.23 -4.13
CA SER A 97 13.68 -3.00 -4.93
C SER A 97 14.14 -1.54 -4.86
N ALA A 98 15.38 -1.26 -5.26
CA ALA A 98 15.88 0.12 -5.32
C ALA A 98 15.01 1.00 -6.24
N ASP A 99 14.63 0.48 -7.41
CA ASP A 99 13.75 1.17 -8.34
C ASP A 99 12.36 1.41 -7.73
N ALA A 100 11.78 0.41 -7.06
CA ALA A 100 10.51 0.57 -6.37
C ALA A 100 10.58 1.63 -5.28
N LYS A 101 11.65 1.67 -4.48
CA LYS A 101 11.86 2.71 -3.46
C LYS A 101 11.97 4.10 -4.08
N ALA A 102 12.69 4.22 -5.20
CA ALA A 102 12.81 5.49 -5.94
C ALA A 102 11.44 5.94 -6.49
N THR A 103 10.67 5.03 -7.09
CA THR A 103 9.29 5.30 -7.54
C THR A 103 8.39 5.72 -6.38
N LEU A 104 8.47 5.07 -5.22
CA LEU A 104 7.69 5.46 -4.04
C LEU A 104 8.06 6.87 -3.56
N ALA A 105 9.35 7.21 -3.51
CA ALA A 105 9.81 8.54 -3.11
C ALA A 105 9.37 9.65 -4.09
N GLU A 106 9.33 9.35 -5.39
CA GLU A 106 8.86 10.30 -6.41
C GLU A 106 7.33 10.49 -6.34
N LEU A 107 6.59 9.39 -6.18
CA LEU A 107 5.14 9.41 -6.18
C LEU A 107 4.55 9.88 -4.85
N PHE A 108 5.24 9.68 -3.73
CA PHE A 108 4.76 9.97 -2.37
C PHE A 108 5.80 10.77 -1.55
N PRO A 109 6.13 12.00 -1.97
CA PRO A 109 7.11 12.85 -1.30
C PRO A 109 6.66 13.28 0.11
#